data_AF-V5GIZ4-F1
#
_entry.id   AF-V5GIZ4-F1
#
_cell.length_a   1.000
_cell.length_b   1.000
_cell.length_c   1.000
_cell.angle_alpha   90.00
_cell.angle_beta   90.00
_cell.angle_gamma   90.00
#
_symmetry.space_group_name_H-M   'P 1'
#
loop_
_entity.id
_entity.type
_entity.pdbx_description
1 polymer ?
#
loop_
_entity_poly.entity_id
_entity_poly.type
_entity_poly.pdbx_seq_one_letter_code
_entity_poly.pdbx_strand_id
1 'polypeptide(L)'
;NFVEIALVLTYFVGNAVYVVFITESITKLLAFFYKDAESWYPYFIVCIMVLLILCCQIRELKHLVPFSFIANTTMIIAFGITLYYIFYGIKEVKLSDTKLANDISGIPSFFATVIFAMEGIGTIMPVENSLTKSQFIGCPGVLNIAMIMVVSLYTSIGFFGYLRYGDGTEATITKNLPSEEIPAQVVQVSISLAVFFTFMLQFYVPIDITWRRIKDRIPEKRHNISQILLRTGAVIFVTGIAASAGHHLDALIDLVGAIFLSTLGLLVPAFIDIIMNWRNWGLLNWILYKNILIMGISLK
;
A
#
# COMPACT_ATOMS: atom_id res chain seq x y z
N ASN A 1 -8.35 -18.83 11.50
CA ASN A 1 -8.07 -19.27 10.11
C ASN A 1 -8.49 -18.26 9.07
N PHE A 2 -9.76 -17.83 9.02
CA PHE A 2 -10.23 -16.88 8.00
C PHE A 2 -9.42 -15.57 7.96
N VAL A 3 -9.28 -14.89 9.10
CA VAL A 3 -8.57 -13.60 9.20
C VAL A 3 -7.12 -13.70 8.70
N GLU A 4 -6.38 -14.73 9.11
CA GLU A 4 -4.99 -14.93 8.66
C GLU A 4 -4.89 -15.20 7.16
N ILE A 5 -5.78 -16.03 6.60
CA ILE A 5 -5.78 -16.33 5.16
C ILE A 5 -6.13 -15.07 4.37
N ALA A 6 -7.18 -14.35 4.79
CA ALA A 6 -7.55 -13.09 4.19
C ALA A 6 -6.40 -12.09 4.28
N LEU A 7 -5.73 -11.96 5.43
CA LEU A 7 -4.59 -11.07 5.61
C LEU A 7 -3.43 -11.42 4.67
N VAL A 8 -3.09 -12.71 4.52
CA VAL A 8 -2.05 -13.16 3.57
C VAL A 8 -2.42 -12.80 2.13
N LEU A 9 -3.68 -13.01 1.74
CA LEU A 9 -4.16 -12.63 0.40
C LEU A 9 -4.10 -11.12 0.19
N THR A 10 -4.51 -10.31 1.17
CA THR A 10 -4.39 -8.86 1.14
C THR A 10 -2.96 -8.41 0.88
N TYR A 11 -2.00 -8.97 1.63
CA TYR A 11 -0.60 -8.64 1.43
C TYR A 11 -0.07 -9.09 0.06
N PHE A 12 -0.48 -10.24 -0.45
CA PHE A 12 -0.03 -10.69 -1.76
C PHE A 12 -0.56 -9.81 -2.90
N VAL A 13 -1.83 -9.42 -2.86
CA VAL A 13 -2.39 -8.52 -3.87
C VAL A 13 -1.86 -7.09 -3.70
N GLY A 14 -1.71 -6.60 -2.46
CA GLY A 14 -1.10 -5.29 -2.19
C GLY A 14 0.37 -5.21 -2.64
N ASN A 15 1.15 -6.26 -2.40
CA ASN A 15 2.51 -6.37 -2.92
C ASN A 15 2.54 -6.43 -4.47
N ALA A 16 1.49 -6.93 -5.12
CA ALA A 16 1.39 -6.89 -6.59
C ALA A 16 1.23 -5.45 -7.10
N VAL A 17 0.49 -4.59 -6.38
CA VAL A 17 0.40 -3.14 -6.69
C VAL A 17 1.80 -2.52 -6.68
N TYR A 18 2.65 -2.86 -5.70
CA TYR A 18 4.03 -2.37 -5.65
C TYR A 18 4.87 -2.82 -6.84
N VAL A 19 4.73 -4.07 -7.29
CA VAL A 19 5.43 -4.57 -8.49
C VAL A 19 4.99 -3.81 -9.73
N VAL A 20 3.69 -3.62 -9.94
CA VAL A 20 3.17 -2.83 -11.06
C VAL A 20 3.70 -1.40 -10.99
N PHE A 21 3.61 -0.75 -9.82
CA PHE A 21 4.07 0.61 -9.60
C PHE A 21 5.55 0.82 -9.95
N ILE A 22 6.43 -0.05 -9.46
CA ILE A 22 7.87 0.02 -9.74
C ILE A 22 8.12 -0.20 -11.23
N THR A 23 7.44 -1.18 -11.83
CA THR A 23 7.59 -1.49 -13.26
C THR A 23 7.17 -0.32 -14.13
N GLU A 24 6.01 0.29 -13.86
CA GLU A 24 5.54 1.47 -14.58
C GLU A 24 6.45 2.68 -14.40
N SER A 25 6.91 2.92 -13.16
CA SER A 25 7.79 4.05 -12.86
C SER A 25 9.14 3.95 -13.59
N ILE A 26 9.75 2.76 -13.59
CA ILE A 26 11.00 2.51 -14.33
C ILE A 26 10.78 2.57 -15.84
N THR A 27 9.68 1.99 -16.34
CA THR A 27 9.35 2.01 -17.78
C THR A 27 9.17 3.45 -18.25
N LYS A 28 8.43 4.27 -17.51
CA LYS A 28 8.21 5.69 -17.82
C LYS A 28 9.52 6.47 -17.81
N LEU A 29 10.37 6.24 -16.81
CA LEU A 29 11.68 6.89 -16.72
C LEU A 29 12.57 6.55 -17.92
N LEU A 30 12.60 5.28 -18.33
CA LEU A 30 13.45 4.83 -19.43
C LEU A 30 12.86 5.17 -20.80
N ALA A 31 11.54 5.24 -20.94
CA ALA A 31 10.85 5.68 -22.16
C ALA A 31 11.25 7.11 -22.57
N PHE A 32 11.63 7.95 -21.60
CA PHE A 32 12.19 9.26 -21.88
C PHE A 32 13.54 9.19 -22.63
N PHE A 33 14.42 8.25 -22.24
CA PHE A 33 15.74 8.11 -22.87
C PHE A 33 15.71 7.21 -24.12
N TYR A 34 14.82 6.23 -24.16
CA TYR A 34 14.72 5.22 -25.21
C TYR A 34 13.25 5.01 -25.58
N LYS A 35 12.86 5.42 -26.80
CA LYS A 35 11.46 5.29 -27.28
C LYS A 35 10.93 3.86 -27.26
N ASP A 36 11.80 2.86 -27.43
CA ASP A 36 11.40 1.45 -27.43
C ASP A 36 11.16 0.88 -26.02
N ALA A 37 11.47 1.63 -24.95
CA ALA A 37 11.40 1.13 -23.58
C ALA A 37 9.97 0.78 -23.13
N GLU A 38 8.94 1.35 -23.74
CA GLU A 38 7.55 0.95 -23.48
C GLU A 38 7.31 -0.54 -23.82
N SER A 39 7.93 -1.03 -24.88
CA SER A 39 7.87 -2.45 -25.26
C SER A 39 8.60 -3.36 -24.28
N TRP A 40 9.41 -2.79 -23.38
CA TRP A 40 10.23 -3.55 -22.42
C TRP A 40 9.54 -3.82 -21.09
N TYR A 41 8.31 -3.35 -20.89
CA TYR A 41 7.53 -3.59 -19.68
C TYR A 41 7.55 -5.07 -19.20
N PRO A 42 7.34 -6.09 -20.07
CA PRO A 42 7.41 -7.49 -19.64
C PRO A 42 8.81 -7.96 -19.22
N TYR A 43 9.87 -7.32 -19.73
CA TYR A 43 11.23 -7.64 -19.29
C TYR A 43 11.55 -6.99 -17.94
N PHE A 44 11.06 -5.77 -17.70
CA PHE A 44 11.23 -5.10 -16.42
C PHE A 44 10.53 -5.82 -15.28
N ILE A 45 9.31 -6.32 -15.50
CA ILE A 45 8.60 -7.07 -14.45
C ILE A 45 9.34 -8.36 -14.07
N VAL A 46 9.94 -9.06 -15.05
CA VAL A 46 10.77 -10.24 -14.82
C VAL A 46 12.09 -9.88 -14.12
N CYS A 47 12.72 -8.77 -14.49
CA CYS A 47 13.93 -8.27 -13.83
C CYS A 47 13.66 -7.93 -12.34
N ILE A 48 12.57 -7.22 -12.08
CA ILE A 48 12.10 -6.90 -10.73
C ILE A 48 11.80 -8.19 -9.95
N MET A 49 11.14 -9.17 -10.57
CA MET A 49 10.89 -10.48 -9.94
C MET A 49 12.18 -11.16 -9.50
N VAL A 50 13.20 -11.23 -10.37
CA VAL A 50 14.49 -11.84 -10.03
C VAL A 50 15.15 -11.10 -8.86
N LEU A 51 15.15 -9.76 -8.90
CA LEU A 51 15.71 -8.94 -7.83
C LEU A 51 14.96 -9.15 -6.50
N LEU A 52 13.62 -9.20 -6.54
CA LEU A 52 12.79 -9.46 -5.36
C LEU A 52 12.99 -10.87 -4.81
N ILE A 53 13.15 -11.89 -5.67
CA ILE A 53 13.44 -13.27 -5.21
C ILE A 53 14.74 -13.29 -4.40
N LEU A 54 15.78 -12.57 -4.84
CA LEU A 54 17.06 -12.48 -4.13
C LEU A 54 16.93 -11.69 -2.82
N CYS A 55 16.31 -10.51 -2.87
CA CYS A 55 16.20 -9.61 -1.72
C CYS A 55 15.22 -10.12 -0.65
N CYS A 56 14.12 -10.77 -1.03
CA CYS A 56 13.11 -11.27 -0.09
C CYS A 56 13.51 -12.55 0.64
N GLN A 57 14.72 -13.09 0.41
CA GLN A 57 15.26 -14.20 1.22
C GLN A 57 15.65 -13.77 2.63
N ILE A 58 15.69 -12.47 2.93
CA ILE A 58 15.97 -11.96 4.27
C ILE A 58 14.90 -12.48 5.25
N ARG A 59 15.36 -13.16 6.31
CA ARG A 59 14.50 -13.90 7.24
C ARG A 59 14.22 -13.18 8.53
N GLU A 60 14.91 -12.07 8.80
CA GLU A 60 14.77 -11.35 10.05
C GLU A 60 14.49 -9.87 9.77
N LEU A 61 13.42 -9.38 10.36
CA LEU A 61 12.97 -7.99 10.21
C LEU A 61 14.06 -6.98 10.64
N LYS A 62 14.91 -7.35 11.61
CA LYS A 62 16.03 -6.51 12.08
C LYS A 62 17.01 -6.13 10.96
N HIS A 63 17.20 -6.99 9.97
CA HIS A 63 18.08 -6.73 8.84
C HIS A 63 17.45 -5.81 7.79
N LEU A 64 16.13 -5.58 7.86
CA LEU A 64 15.40 -4.68 6.98
C LEU A 64 15.39 -3.23 7.47
N VAL A 65 15.82 -2.97 8.71
CA VAL A 65 15.90 -1.63 9.31
C VAL A 65 16.70 -0.62 8.47
N PRO A 66 17.95 -0.89 8.00
CA PRO A 66 18.68 0.07 7.17
C PRO A 66 17.98 0.36 5.84
N PHE A 67 17.34 -0.64 5.25
CA PHE A 67 16.56 -0.47 4.02
C PHE A 67 15.32 0.41 4.26
N SER A 68 14.64 0.25 5.40
CA SER A 68 13.55 1.12 5.81
C SER A 68 14.00 2.58 5.97
N PHE A 69 15.18 2.82 6.55
CA PHE A 69 15.71 4.17 6.70
C PHE A 69 15.96 4.85 5.35
N ILE A 70 16.56 4.11 4.41
CA ILE A 70 16.77 4.58 3.03
C ILE A 70 15.42 4.88 2.37
N ALA A 71 14.47 3.94 2.45
CA ALA A 71 13.14 4.09 1.86
C ALA A 71 12.42 5.34 2.37
N ASN A 72 12.45 5.58 3.68
CA ASN A 72 11.81 6.74 4.29
C ASN A 72 12.50 8.05 3.86
N THR A 73 13.83 8.06 3.77
CA THR A 73 14.58 9.25 3.35
C THR A 73 14.30 9.58 1.88
N THR A 74 14.33 8.58 0.99
CA THR A 74 14.02 8.81 -0.43
C THR A 74 12.55 9.18 -0.63
N MET A 75 11.63 8.65 0.18
CA MET A 75 10.23 9.06 0.17
C MET A 75 10.03 10.53 0.57
N ILE A 76 10.73 11.01 1.61
CA ILE A 76 10.66 12.43 2.02
C ILE A 76 11.15 13.34 0.88
N ILE A 77 12.25 12.99 0.22
CA ILE A 77 12.77 13.74 -0.94
C ILE A 77 11.73 13.75 -2.08
N ALA A 78 11.16 12.58 -2.41
CA ALA A 78 10.15 12.45 -3.45
C ALA A 78 8.91 13.30 -3.17
N PHE A 79 8.40 13.29 -1.94
CA PHE A 79 7.27 14.12 -1.54
C PHE A 79 7.60 15.61 -1.55
N GLY A 80 8.77 16.02 -1.08
CA GLY A 80 9.20 17.42 -1.12
C GLY A 80 9.21 18.00 -2.53
N ILE A 81 9.78 17.27 -3.49
CA ILE A 81 9.80 17.69 -4.90
C ILE A 81 8.40 17.64 -5.51
N THR A 82 7.59 16.62 -5.18
CA THR A 82 6.21 16.52 -5.67
C THR A 82 5.37 17.73 -5.21
N LEU A 83 5.49 18.10 -3.93
CA LEU A 83 4.83 19.30 -3.39
C LEU A 83 5.33 20.58 -4.06
N TYR A 84 6.62 20.68 -4.38
CA TYR A 84 7.17 21.80 -5.14
C TYR A 84 6.47 21.96 -6.50
N TYR A 85 6.35 20.88 -7.28
CA TYR A 85 5.65 20.91 -8.58
C TYR A 85 4.17 21.27 -8.45
N ILE A 86 3.50 20.73 -7.44
CA ILE A 86 2.10 21.04 -7.16
C ILE A 86 1.94 22.53 -6.87
N PHE A 87 2.69 23.08 -5.91
CA PHE A 87 2.52 24.48 -5.48
C PHE A 87 3.05 25.50 -6.49
N TYR A 88 4.11 25.18 -7.23
CA TYR A 88 4.63 26.07 -8.26
C TYR A 88 3.61 26.27 -9.38
N GLY A 89 2.98 25.18 -9.85
CA GLY A 89 2.02 25.23 -10.94
C GLY A 89 0.59 25.62 -10.55
N ILE A 90 0.26 25.69 -9.25
CA ILE A 90 -1.09 26.07 -8.77
C ILE A 90 -1.48 27.48 -9.20
N LYS A 91 -0.53 28.40 -9.39
CA LYS A 91 -0.81 29.79 -9.82
C LYS A 91 -1.41 29.89 -11.22
N GLU A 92 -1.19 28.87 -12.05
CA GLU A 92 -1.65 28.84 -13.44
C GLU A 92 -3.06 28.25 -13.58
N VAL A 93 -3.62 27.70 -12.50
CA VAL A 93 -4.91 27.02 -12.49
C VAL A 93 -6.05 28.04 -12.39
N LYS A 94 -6.98 27.99 -13.35
CA LYS A 94 -8.27 28.69 -13.25
C LYS A 94 -9.27 27.81 -12.50
N LEU A 95 -9.63 28.19 -11.28
CA LEU A 95 -10.61 27.46 -10.46
C LEU A 95 -11.98 27.29 -11.15
N SER A 96 -12.32 28.12 -12.14
CA SER A 96 -13.57 28.02 -12.90
C SER A 96 -13.66 26.74 -13.75
N ASP A 97 -12.51 26.18 -14.12
CA ASP A 97 -12.43 25.08 -15.08
C ASP A 97 -12.25 23.71 -14.38
N THR A 98 -12.06 23.73 -13.06
CA THR A 98 -11.90 22.51 -12.24
C THR A 98 -13.25 22.02 -11.73
N LYS A 99 -13.64 20.79 -12.08
CA LYS A 99 -14.81 20.14 -11.48
C LYS A 99 -14.54 19.86 -10.01
N LEU A 100 -15.26 20.55 -9.12
CA LEU A 100 -15.07 20.45 -7.67
C LEU A 100 -15.66 19.15 -7.08
N ALA A 101 -16.54 18.46 -7.81
CA ALA A 101 -17.11 17.20 -7.39
C ALA A 101 -17.22 16.24 -8.58
N ASN A 102 -16.79 15.00 -8.36
CA ASN A 102 -17.03 13.90 -9.30
C ASN A 102 -18.44 13.36 -9.15
N ASP A 103 -18.85 12.58 -10.15
CA ASP A 103 -20.10 11.83 -10.11
C ASP A 103 -20.10 10.81 -8.96
N ILE A 104 -21.30 10.49 -8.44
CA ILE A 104 -21.52 9.59 -7.30
C ILE A 104 -20.90 8.20 -7.56
N SER A 105 -20.76 7.83 -8.83
CA SER A 105 -20.11 6.61 -9.30
C SER A 105 -18.64 6.46 -8.87
N GLY A 106 -17.91 7.56 -8.61
CA GLY A 106 -16.51 7.52 -8.16
C GLY A 106 -16.31 7.35 -6.65
N ILE A 107 -17.37 7.42 -5.85
CA ILE A 107 -17.29 7.33 -4.39
C ILE A 107 -16.74 5.98 -3.91
N PRO A 108 -17.15 4.82 -4.46
CA PRO A 108 -16.61 3.52 -4.04
C PRO A 108 -15.09 3.40 -4.27
N SER A 109 -14.58 3.76 -5.46
CA SER A 109 -13.15 3.74 -5.76
C SER A 109 -12.36 4.70 -4.86
N PHE A 110 -12.93 5.87 -4.54
CA PHE A 110 -12.33 6.78 -3.57
C PHE A 110 -12.18 6.13 -2.18
N PHE A 111 -13.25 5.52 -1.65
CA PHE A 111 -13.18 4.83 -0.36
C PHE A 111 -12.20 3.65 -0.40
N ALA A 112 -12.19 2.87 -1.48
CA ALA A 112 -11.25 1.78 -1.66
C ALA A 112 -9.79 2.27 -1.63
N THR A 113 -9.49 3.36 -2.35
CA THR A 113 -8.17 4.00 -2.37
C THR A 113 -7.77 4.53 -1.00
N VAL A 114 -8.69 5.18 -0.26
CA VAL A 114 -8.41 5.68 1.10
C VAL A 114 -8.14 4.52 2.06
N ILE A 115 -8.96 3.48 2.02
CA ILE A 115 -8.78 2.28 2.86
C ILE A 115 -7.46 1.59 2.52
N PHE A 116 -7.10 1.51 1.23
CA PHE A 116 -5.81 1.00 0.78
C PHE A 116 -4.63 1.84 1.29
N ALA A 117 -4.72 3.17 1.21
CA ALA A 117 -3.68 4.07 1.70
C ALA A 117 -3.50 3.99 3.22
N MET A 118 -4.56 3.65 3.97
CA MET A 118 -4.52 3.46 5.42
C MET A 118 -4.16 2.03 5.85
N GLU A 119 -3.69 1.19 4.92
CA GLU A 119 -3.25 -0.17 5.21
C GLU A 119 -1.99 -0.19 6.11
N GLY A 120 -2.05 -0.98 7.18
CA GLY A 120 -0.94 -1.22 8.10
C GLY A 120 -1.26 -2.23 9.21
N ILE A 121 -2.41 -2.91 9.12
CA ILE A 121 -3.00 -3.71 10.21
C ILE A 121 -2.09 -4.90 10.56
N GLY A 122 -1.53 -5.59 9.57
CA GLY A 122 -0.66 -6.74 9.81
C GLY A 122 0.73 -6.37 10.33
N THR A 123 1.18 -5.13 10.12
CA THR A 123 2.46 -4.63 10.64
C THR A 123 2.33 -3.99 12.03
N ILE A 124 1.13 -3.58 12.44
CA ILE A 124 0.89 -2.96 13.74
C ILE A 124 1.28 -3.88 14.90
N MET A 125 0.88 -5.15 14.87
CA MET A 125 1.17 -6.09 15.98
C MET A 125 2.68 -6.35 16.15
N PRO A 126 3.45 -6.66 15.08
CA PRO A 126 4.91 -6.74 15.20
C PRO A 126 5.56 -5.46 15.72
N VAL A 127 5.08 -4.29 15.28
CA VAL A 127 5.58 -2.98 15.74
C VAL A 127 5.26 -2.77 17.22
N GLU A 128 4.02 -3.00 17.65
CA GLU A 128 3.60 -2.88 19.04
C GLU A 128 4.42 -3.80 19.96
N ASN A 129 4.61 -5.06 19.57
CA ASN A 129 5.42 -6.02 20.31
C ASN A 129 6.90 -5.63 20.43
N SER A 130 7.40 -4.74 19.55
CA SER A 130 8.77 -4.25 19.59
C SER A 130 8.94 -2.99 20.47
N LEU A 131 7.84 -2.38 20.92
CA LEU A 131 7.88 -1.17 21.75
C LEU A 131 8.11 -1.52 23.22
N THR A 132 8.94 -0.70 23.89
CA THR A 132 9.35 -0.89 25.28
C THR A 132 8.28 -0.43 26.30
N LYS A 133 7.21 0.25 25.87
CA LYS A 133 6.13 0.81 26.72
C LYS A 133 4.74 0.67 26.07
N SER A 134 3.72 0.51 26.92
CA SER A 134 2.29 0.33 26.56
C SER A 134 1.57 1.59 26.02
N GLN A 135 2.29 2.63 25.61
CA GLN A 135 1.68 3.89 25.14
C GLN A 135 1.29 3.87 23.65
N PHE A 136 1.27 2.70 23.01
CA PHE A 136 0.93 2.57 21.58
C PHE A 136 -0.47 3.10 21.26
N ILE A 137 -1.47 2.73 22.08
CA ILE A 137 -2.91 3.04 21.89
C ILE A 137 -3.40 4.18 22.82
N GLY A 138 -2.52 4.79 23.62
CA GLY A 138 -2.90 5.84 24.59
C GLY A 138 -3.44 7.14 23.95
N CYS A 139 -3.74 8.15 24.78
CA CYS A 139 -4.00 9.52 24.32
C CYS A 139 -3.01 10.51 24.96
N PRO A 140 -2.09 11.14 24.19
CA PRO A 140 -1.82 10.90 22.77
C PRO A 140 -0.85 9.71 22.59
N GLY A 141 -1.34 8.63 22.01
CA GLY A 141 -0.59 7.42 21.72
C GLY A 141 0.13 7.51 20.39
N VAL A 142 1.19 6.72 20.24
CA VAL A 142 2.04 6.73 19.05
C VAL A 142 1.21 6.50 17.77
N LEU A 143 0.25 5.58 17.83
CA LEU A 143 -0.63 5.28 16.70
C LEU A 143 -1.48 6.49 16.30
N ASN A 144 -2.14 7.16 17.27
CA ASN A 144 -3.02 8.29 16.99
C ASN A 144 -2.27 9.48 16.37
N ILE A 145 -1.08 9.80 16.90
CA ILE A 145 -0.25 10.88 16.35
C ILE A 145 0.20 10.54 14.92
N ALA A 146 0.65 9.30 14.69
CA ALA A 146 1.07 8.84 13.38
C ALA A 146 -0.09 8.91 12.35
N MET A 147 -1.28 8.45 12.73
CA MET A 147 -2.45 8.48 11.84
C MET A 147 -2.90 9.91 11.51
N ILE A 148 -2.89 10.83 12.48
CA ILE A 148 -3.21 12.25 12.21
C ILE A 148 -2.22 12.86 11.21
N MET A 149 -0.92 12.57 11.37
CA MET A 149 0.11 13.05 10.45
C MET A 149 -0.11 12.49 9.04
N VAL A 150 -0.33 11.18 8.90
CA VAL A 150 -0.53 10.51 7.61
C VAL A 150 -1.77 11.02 6.90
N VAL A 151 -2.91 11.11 7.60
CA VAL A 151 -4.17 11.62 7.03
C VAL A 151 -4.03 13.06 6.57
N SER A 152 -3.37 13.91 7.37
CA SER A 152 -3.13 15.32 7.00
C SER A 152 -2.26 15.43 5.75
N LEU A 153 -1.22 14.61 5.64
CA LEU A 153 -0.33 14.58 4.47
C LEU A 153 -1.06 14.12 3.21
N TYR A 154 -1.79 13.00 3.28
CA TYR A 154 -2.55 12.46 2.15
C TYR A 154 -3.64 13.41 1.69
N THR A 155 -4.37 14.01 2.63
CA THR A 155 -5.41 15.00 2.32
C THR A 155 -4.80 16.21 1.60
N SER A 156 -3.65 16.70 2.08
CA SER A 156 -2.97 17.84 1.46
C SER A 156 -2.50 17.52 0.04
N ILE A 157 -1.81 16.39 -0.16
CA ILE A 157 -1.30 15.98 -1.48
C ILE A 157 -2.47 15.70 -2.44
N GLY A 158 -3.50 15.00 -2.00
CA GLY A 158 -4.68 14.68 -2.81
C GLY A 158 -5.44 15.93 -3.24
N PHE A 159 -5.72 16.84 -2.29
CA PHE A 159 -6.43 18.08 -2.56
C PHE A 159 -5.66 19.00 -3.50
N PHE A 160 -4.41 19.33 -3.17
CA PHE A 160 -3.61 20.24 -4.00
C PHE A 160 -3.18 19.60 -5.33
N GLY A 161 -2.95 18.29 -5.35
CA GLY A 161 -2.67 17.53 -6.57
C GLY A 161 -3.85 17.59 -7.55
N TYR A 162 -5.06 17.34 -7.07
CA TYR A 162 -6.26 17.44 -7.90
C TYR A 162 -6.54 18.88 -8.35
N LEU A 163 -6.30 19.89 -7.49
CA LEU A 163 -6.38 21.29 -7.92
C LEU A 163 -5.41 21.60 -9.06
N ARG A 164 -4.20 21.02 -9.05
CA ARG A 164 -3.19 21.26 -10.09
C ARG A 164 -3.49 20.58 -11.43
N TYR A 165 -3.93 19.32 -11.39
CA TYR A 165 -4.05 18.47 -12.58
C TYR A 165 -5.50 18.25 -13.05
N GLY A 166 -6.49 18.52 -12.20
CA GLY A 166 -7.92 18.38 -12.50
C GLY A 166 -8.29 16.98 -13.01
N ASP A 167 -9.12 16.95 -14.06
CA ASP A 167 -9.57 15.71 -14.72
C ASP A 167 -8.41 14.89 -15.34
N GLY A 168 -7.22 15.48 -15.51
CA GLY A 168 -6.02 14.79 -16.01
C GLY A 168 -5.21 14.06 -14.93
N THR A 169 -5.73 13.94 -13.70
CA THR A 169 -5.05 13.24 -12.61
C THR A 169 -4.95 11.75 -12.90
N GLU A 170 -3.73 11.20 -12.86
CA GLU A 170 -3.46 9.78 -13.07
C GLU A 170 -3.58 9.01 -11.74
N ALA A 171 -3.58 7.67 -11.80
CA ALA A 171 -3.62 6.80 -10.62
C ALA A 171 -2.48 7.08 -9.61
N THR A 172 -1.36 7.63 -10.08
CA THR A 172 -0.25 8.07 -9.23
C THR A 172 0.16 9.49 -9.61
N ILE A 173 0.30 10.36 -8.60
CA ILE A 173 0.67 11.77 -8.83
C ILE A 173 2.05 11.92 -9.49
N THR A 174 2.93 10.94 -9.30
CA THR A 174 4.26 10.88 -9.93
C THR A 174 4.18 10.66 -11.43
N LYS A 175 3.09 10.06 -11.94
CA LYS A 175 2.83 9.94 -13.37
C LYS A 175 2.40 11.28 -14.00
N ASN A 176 1.86 12.21 -13.22
CA ASN A 176 1.56 13.56 -13.70
C ASN A 176 2.78 14.50 -13.79
N LEU A 177 3.92 14.14 -13.17
CA LEU A 177 5.12 14.96 -13.19
C LEU A 177 5.80 14.97 -14.59
N PRO A 178 6.35 16.13 -15.01
CA PRO A 178 7.01 16.27 -16.31
C PRO A 178 8.28 15.43 -16.36
N SER A 179 8.32 14.41 -17.22
CA SER A 179 9.43 13.43 -17.20
C SER A 179 10.74 13.94 -17.83
N GLU A 180 10.69 15.11 -18.45
CA GLU A 180 11.84 15.78 -19.06
C GLU A 180 12.73 16.47 -18.01
N GLU A 181 12.16 16.82 -16.86
CA GLU A 181 12.88 17.56 -15.84
C GLU A 181 13.60 16.63 -14.85
N ILE A 182 14.85 16.96 -14.54
CA ILE A 182 15.70 16.19 -13.62
C ILE A 182 15.02 15.99 -12.24
N PRO A 183 14.39 16.99 -11.59
CA PRO A 183 13.75 16.77 -10.30
C PRO A 183 12.62 15.75 -10.35
N ALA A 184 11.83 15.72 -11.42
CA ALA A 184 10.79 14.72 -11.62
C ALA A 184 11.36 13.31 -11.86
N GLN A 185 12.48 13.19 -12.58
CA GLN A 185 13.20 11.92 -12.74
C GLN A 185 13.73 11.41 -11.39
N VAL A 186 14.29 12.32 -10.56
CA VAL A 186 14.73 12.00 -9.19
C VAL A 186 13.56 11.50 -8.35
N VAL A 187 12.36 12.08 -8.46
CA VAL A 187 11.15 11.58 -7.78
C VAL A 187 10.82 10.15 -8.22
N GLN A 188 10.81 9.87 -9.52
CA GLN A 188 10.48 8.55 -10.05
C GLN A 188 11.45 7.47 -9.54
N VAL A 189 12.75 7.76 -9.54
CA VAL A 189 13.77 6.84 -8.99
C VAL A 189 13.61 6.68 -7.48
N SER A 190 13.47 7.80 -6.76
CA SER A 190 13.40 7.81 -5.29
C SER A 190 12.20 7.05 -4.76
N ILE A 191 11.04 7.22 -5.38
CA ILE A 191 9.80 6.56 -4.97
C ILE A 191 9.80 5.08 -5.38
N SER A 192 10.34 4.73 -6.56
CA SER A 192 10.52 3.33 -6.97
C SER A 192 11.41 2.58 -6.00
N LEU A 193 12.53 3.20 -5.59
CA LEU A 193 13.44 2.64 -4.61
C LEU A 193 12.80 2.52 -3.21
N ALA A 194 12.04 3.53 -2.79
CA ALA A 194 11.30 3.48 -1.53
C ALA A 194 10.29 2.33 -1.52
N VAL A 195 9.47 2.21 -2.57
CA VAL A 195 8.45 1.15 -2.69
C VAL A 195 9.11 -0.23 -2.80
N PHE A 196 10.25 -0.36 -3.48
CA PHE A 196 11.01 -1.61 -3.53
C PHE A 196 11.45 -2.09 -2.14
N PHE A 197 12.00 -1.20 -1.31
CA PHE A 197 12.38 -1.56 0.05
C PHE A 197 11.17 -1.77 0.98
N THR A 198 10.08 -1.02 0.78
CA THR A 198 8.82 -1.24 1.50
C THR A 198 8.21 -2.60 1.17
N PHE A 199 8.29 -3.05 -0.09
CA PHE A 199 7.88 -4.40 -0.48
C PHE A 199 8.61 -5.46 0.37
N MET A 200 9.93 -5.33 0.54
CA MET A 200 10.70 -6.30 1.33
C MET A 200 10.21 -6.41 2.78
N LEU A 201 9.79 -5.28 3.37
CA LEU A 201 9.22 -5.20 4.71
C LEU A 201 7.81 -5.80 4.76
N GLN A 202 6.93 -5.43 3.83
CA GLN A 202 5.55 -5.91 3.81
C GLN A 202 5.46 -7.40 3.49
N PHE A 203 6.33 -7.91 2.61
CA PHE A 203 6.39 -9.33 2.23
C PHE A 203 6.79 -10.24 3.39
N TYR A 204 7.50 -9.72 4.41
CA TYR A 204 7.90 -10.50 5.59
C TYR A 204 6.70 -11.06 6.36
N VAL A 205 5.66 -10.24 6.57
CA VAL A 205 4.49 -10.58 7.41
C VAL A 205 3.70 -11.79 6.87
N PRO A 206 3.22 -11.83 5.61
CA PRO A 206 2.44 -12.95 5.12
C PRO A 206 3.27 -14.25 5.03
N ILE A 207 4.57 -14.14 4.76
CA ILE A 207 5.48 -15.30 4.74
C ILE A 207 5.67 -15.88 6.12
N ASP A 208 5.87 -15.05 7.14
CA ASP A 208 6.02 -15.50 8.51
C ASP A 208 4.73 -16.16 9.03
N ILE A 209 3.56 -15.59 8.72
CA ILE A 209 2.26 -16.22 9.00
C ILE A 209 2.14 -17.58 8.32
N THR A 210 2.43 -17.64 7.01
CA THR A 210 2.34 -18.88 6.23
C THR A 210 3.34 -19.93 6.73
N TRP A 211 4.56 -19.52 7.07
CA TRP A 211 5.60 -20.40 7.59
C TRP A 211 5.19 -21.02 8.93
N ARG A 212 4.66 -20.21 9.87
CA ARG A 212 4.15 -20.70 11.17
C ARG A 212 3.09 -21.80 11.02
N ARG A 213 2.30 -21.78 9.94
CA ARG A 213 1.26 -22.78 9.66
C ARG A 213 1.79 -24.09 9.11
N ILE A 214 2.86 -24.05 8.33
CA ILE A 214 3.39 -25.23 7.61
C ILE A 214 4.58 -25.87 8.31
N LYS A 215 5.32 -25.12 9.15
CA LYS A 215 6.58 -25.57 9.77
C LYS A 215 6.45 -26.91 10.51
N ASP A 216 5.33 -27.12 11.22
CA ASP A 216 5.12 -28.31 12.06
C ASP A 216 4.82 -29.56 11.22
N ARG A 217 4.47 -29.38 9.93
CA ARG A 217 4.23 -30.47 8.98
C ARG A 217 5.48 -30.83 8.18
N ILE A 218 6.57 -30.07 8.32
CA ILE A 218 7.79 -30.24 7.53
C ILE A 218 8.92 -30.72 8.45
N PRO A 219 9.69 -31.76 8.08
CA PRO A 219 10.85 -32.19 8.85
C PRO A 219 11.86 -31.05 9.01
N GLU A 220 12.44 -30.89 10.20
CA GLU A 220 13.40 -29.81 10.51
C GLU A 220 14.57 -29.75 9.53
N LYS A 221 15.07 -30.91 9.09
CA LYS A 221 16.15 -31.03 8.09
C LYS A 221 15.84 -30.31 6.76
N ARG A 222 14.55 -30.15 6.43
CA ARG A 222 14.08 -29.51 5.19
C ARG A 222 13.60 -28.07 5.41
N HIS A 223 13.59 -27.55 6.63
CA HIS A 223 13.07 -26.21 6.92
C HIS A 223 13.74 -25.12 6.09
N ASN A 224 15.06 -25.19 5.93
CA ASN A 224 15.81 -24.20 5.17
C ASN A 224 15.37 -24.14 3.69
N ILE A 225 15.27 -25.31 3.04
CA ILE A 225 14.88 -25.42 1.63
C ILE A 225 13.41 -25.02 1.46
N SER A 226 12.52 -25.51 2.34
CA SER A 226 11.10 -25.17 2.31
C SER A 226 10.84 -23.68 2.48
N GLN A 227 11.63 -22.99 3.32
CA GLN A 227 11.55 -21.55 3.49
C GLN A 227 11.98 -20.77 2.23
N ILE A 228 13.02 -21.24 1.54
CA ILE A 228 13.48 -20.63 0.28
C ILE A 228 12.44 -20.83 -0.81
N LEU A 229 11.91 -22.05 -0.94
CA LEU A 229 10.86 -22.38 -1.91
C LEU A 229 9.56 -21.61 -1.65
N LEU A 230 9.15 -21.49 -0.38
CA LEU A 230 7.96 -20.72 0.00
C LEU A 230 8.11 -19.25 -0.41
N ARG A 231 9.24 -18.61 -0.05
CA ARG A 231 9.50 -17.21 -0.40
C ARG A 231 9.58 -17.00 -1.90
N THR A 232 10.33 -17.86 -2.60
CA THR A 232 10.48 -17.79 -4.06
C THR A 232 9.15 -17.98 -4.76
N GLY A 233 8.38 -19.01 -4.38
CA GLY A 233 7.07 -19.28 -4.95
C GLY A 233 6.06 -18.16 -4.68
N ALA A 234 6.10 -17.55 -3.49
CA ALA A 234 5.25 -16.42 -3.17
C ALA A 234 5.61 -15.16 -3.95
N VAL A 235 6.91 -14.85 -4.16
CA VAL A 235 7.31 -13.73 -5.04
C VAL A 235 6.83 -14.00 -6.47
N ILE A 236 7.05 -15.20 -7.01
CA ILE A 236 6.56 -15.56 -8.35
C ILE A 236 5.05 -15.42 -8.46
N PHE A 237 4.30 -15.84 -7.44
CA PHE A 237 2.85 -15.70 -7.40
C PHE A 237 2.41 -14.23 -7.41
N VAL A 238 3.01 -13.39 -6.55
CA VAL A 238 2.73 -11.95 -6.48
C VAL A 238 3.07 -11.25 -7.80
N THR A 239 4.24 -11.54 -8.39
CA THR A 239 4.61 -11.00 -9.71
C THR A 239 3.66 -11.51 -10.80
N GLY A 240 3.18 -12.75 -10.72
CA GLY A 240 2.17 -13.27 -11.64
C GLY A 240 0.86 -12.49 -11.61
N ILE A 241 0.39 -12.11 -10.41
CA ILE A 241 -0.76 -11.21 -10.25
C ILE A 241 -0.47 -9.86 -10.91
N ALA A 242 0.68 -9.26 -10.61
CA ALA A 242 1.09 -7.97 -11.20
C ALA A 242 1.15 -8.04 -12.73
N ALA A 243 1.75 -9.09 -13.29
CA ALA A 243 1.83 -9.30 -14.73
C ALA A 243 0.46 -9.46 -15.39
N SER A 244 -0.50 -10.10 -14.71
CA SER A 244 -1.87 -10.25 -15.21
C SER A 244 -2.67 -8.94 -15.20
N ALA A 245 -2.34 -8.02 -14.29
CA ALA A 245 -2.96 -6.70 -14.23
C ALA A 245 -2.41 -5.73 -15.29
N GLY A 246 -1.15 -5.92 -15.71
CA GLY A 246 -0.50 -5.04 -16.67
C GLY A 246 -0.43 -3.61 -16.17
N HIS A 247 -0.99 -2.67 -16.94
CA HIS A 247 -0.98 -1.23 -16.63
C HIS A 247 -2.17 -0.75 -15.77
N HIS A 248 -3.04 -1.66 -15.32
CA HIS A 248 -4.24 -1.32 -14.55
C HIS A 248 -3.98 -1.29 -13.04
N LEU A 249 -3.10 -0.37 -12.62
CA LEU A 249 -2.72 -0.20 -11.21
C LEU A 249 -3.90 0.24 -10.34
N ASP A 250 -4.76 1.12 -10.87
CA ASP A 250 -6.01 1.58 -10.25
C ASP A 250 -6.96 0.43 -9.93
N ALA A 251 -7.17 -0.49 -10.86
CA ALA A 251 -8.04 -1.65 -10.66
C ALA A 251 -7.52 -2.58 -9.54
N LEU A 252 -6.21 -2.74 -9.42
CA LEU A 252 -5.63 -3.51 -8.30
C LEU A 252 -5.82 -2.80 -6.96
N ILE A 253 -5.64 -1.47 -6.91
CA ILE A 253 -5.88 -0.68 -5.69
C ILE A 253 -7.33 -0.81 -5.25
N ASP A 254 -8.27 -0.64 -6.19
CA ASP A 254 -9.70 -0.78 -5.94
C ASP A 254 -10.05 -2.19 -5.44
N LEU A 255 -9.47 -3.23 -6.04
CA LEU A 255 -9.67 -4.62 -5.63
C LEU A 255 -9.19 -4.86 -4.18
N VAL A 256 -7.99 -4.40 -3.83
CA VAL A 256 -7.42 -4.58 -2.49
C VAL A 256 -8.21 -3.79 -1.45
N GLY A 257 -8.52 -2.53 -1.75
CA GLY A 257 -9.28 -1.64 -0.87
C GLY A 257 -10.69 -2.14 -0.61
N ALA A 258 -11.45 -2.42 -1.69
CA ALA A 258 -12.86 -2.75 -1.61
C ALA A 258 -13.13 -4.15 -1.06
N ILE A 259 -12.37 -5.17 -1.47
CA ILE A 259 -12.66 -6.55 -1.05
C ILE A 259 -11.92 -6.88 0.24
N PHE A 260 -10.59 -6.79 0.21
CA PHE A 260 -9.76 -7.38 1.24
C PHE A 260 -9.68 -6.50 2.49
N LEU A 261 -9.35 -5.22 2.31
CA LEU A 261 -9.14 -4.29 3.42
C LEU A 261 -10.45 -3.80 4.02
N SER A 262 -11.49 -3.62 3.21
CA SER A 262 -12.84 -3.38 3.74
C SER A 262 -13.27 -4.53 4.68
N THR A 263 -13.13 -5.78 4.23
CA THR A 263 -13.52 -6.95 5.03
C THR A 263 -12.69 -7.04 6.33
N LEU A 264 -11.37 -6.89 6.25
CA LEU A 264 -10.48 -7.04 7.41
C LEU A 264 -10.45 -5.83 8.34
N GLY A 265 -10.52 -4.63 7.79
CA GLY A 265 -10.36 -3.36 8.50
C GLY A 265 -11.66 -2.78 9.04
N LEU A 266 -12.80 -3.06 8.39
CA LEU A 266 -14.10 -2.53 8.79
C LEU A 266 -15.05 -3.64 9.27
N LEU A 267 -15.29 -4.67 8.45
CA LEU A 267 -16.28 -5.70 8.77
C LEU A 267 -15.89 -6.56 9.96
N VAL A 268 -14.65 -7.08 10.01
CA VAL A 268 -14.20 -7.94 11.11
C VAL A 268 -14.20 -7.21 12.46
N PRO A 269 -13.63 -5.99 12.60
CA PRO A 269 -13.68 -5.25 13.86
C PRO A 269 -15.10 -4.88 14.29
N ALA A 270 -15.95 -4.43 13.35
CA ALA A 270 -17.35 -4.10 13.67
C ALA A 270 -18.13 -5.33 14.15
N PHE A 271 -17.91 -6.49 13.53
CA PHE A 271 -18.53 -7.74 13.95
C PHE A 271 -18.04 -8.20 15.34
N ILE A 272 -16.75 -8.08 15.61
CA ILE A 272 -16.16 -8.39 16.93
C ILE A 272 -16.73 -7.44 18.00
N ASP A 273 -16.85 -6.14 17.71
CA ASP A 273 -17.39 -5.13 18.63
C ASP A 273 -18.85 -5.42 19.03
N ILE A 274 -19.68 -5.89 18.08
CA ILE A 274 -21.06 -6.34 18.35
C ILE A 274 -21.07 -7.55 19.30
N ILE A 275 -20.21 -8.54 19.05
CA ILE A 275 -20.15 -9.76 19.88
C ILE A 275 -19.63 -9.45 21.28
N MET A 276 -18.57 -8.65 21.39
CA MET A 276 -17.97 -8.31 22.68
C MET A 276 -18.95 -7.51 23.56
N ASN A 277 -19.70 -6.58 22.96
CA ASN A 277 -20.67 -5.77 23.67
C ASN A 277 -22.07 -6.39 23.73
N TRP A 278 -22.25 -7.67 23.39
CA TRP A 278 -23.57 -8.35 23.32
C TRP A 278 -24.47 -8.14 24.55
N ARG A 279 -23.88 -7.96 25.74
CA ARG A 279 -24.63 -7.75 26.99
C ARG A 279 -25.13 -6.32 27.21
N ASN A 280 -24.52 -5.32 26.58
CA ASN A 280 -24.90 -3.92 26.73
C ASN A 280 -24.48 -3.10 25.50
N TRP A 281 -25.44 -2.74 24.64
CA TRP A 281 -25.19 -1.96 23.43
C TRP A 281 -25.16 -0.44 23.64
N GLY A 282 -25.12 0.00 24.90
CA GLY A 282 -25.11 1.40 25.29
C GLY A 282 -26.49 2.05 25.21
N LEU A 283 -26.55 3.36 25.52
CA LEU A 283 -27.77 4.15 25.40
C LEU A 283 -28.30 4.08 23.96
N LEU A 284 -29.58 3.74 23.83
CA LEU A 284 -30.30 3.64 22.55
C LEU A 284 -29.73 2.60 21.56
N ASN A 285 -28.95 1.61 22.02
CA ASN A 285 -28.25 0.64 21.15
C ASN A 285 -27.33 1.30 20.10
N TRP A 286 -26.77 2.49 20.40
CA TRP A 286 -25.91 3.22 19.46
C TRP A 286 -24.74 2.38 18.91
N ILE A 287 -24.17 1.49 19.74
CA ILE A 287 -23.07 0.60 19.33
C ILE A 287 -23.52 -0.33 18.19
N LEU A 288 -24.74 -0.84 18.25
CA LEU A 288 -25.30 -1.70 17.20
C LEU A 288 -25.49 -0.93 15.89
N TYR A 289 -26.17 0.22 15.93
CA TYR A 289 -26.45 1.01 14.73
C TYR A 289 -25.16 1.50 14.05
N LYS A 290 -24.18 1.95 14.85
CA LYS A 290 -22.85 2.32 14.38
C LYS A 290 -22.19 1.16 13.63
N ASN A 291 -22.15 -0.03 14.23
CA ASN A 291 -21.48 -1.18 13.64
C ASN A 291 -22.22 -1.76 12.43
N ILE A 292 -23.56 -1.76 12.42
CA ILE A 292 -24.35 -2.14 11.23
C ILE A 292 -24.05 -1.18 10.07
N LEU A 293 -23.96 0.12 10.34
CA LEU A 293 -23.61 1.12 9.32
C LEU A 293 -22.20 0.86 8.76
N ILE A 294 -21.22 0.62 9.62
CA ILE A 294 -19.84 0.28 9.20
C ILE A 294 -19.81 -0.99 8.35
N MET A 295 -20.53 -2.04 8.76
CA MET A 295 -20.64 -3.28 7.97
C MET A 295 -21.34 -3.05 6.62
N GLY A 296 -22.38 -2.20 6.58
CA GLY A 296 -23.08 -1.86 5.35
C GLY A 296 -22.22 -1.07 4.36
N ILE A 297 -21.34 -0.18 4.85
CA ILE A 297 -20.33 0.49 4.02
C ILE A 297 -19.29 -0.51 3.53
N SER A 298 -18.92 -1.48 4.37
CA SER A 298 -17.88 -2.44 4.05
C SER A 298 -18.28 -3.43 2.93
N LEU A 299 -19.57 -3.75 2.81
CA LEU A 299 -20.11 -4.72 1.85
C LEU A 299 -20.49 -4.11 0.48
N LYS A 300 -20.29 -2.81 0.29
CA LYS A 300 -20.56 -2.09 -0.97
C LYS A 300 -19.28 -1.77 -1.71
#